data_AF-A0A524PK80-F1
#
_entry.id   AF-A0A524PK80-F1
#
_cell.length_a   1.000
_cell.length_b   1.000
_cell.length_c   1.000
_cell.angle_alpha   90.00
_cell.angle_beta   90.00
_cell.angle_gamma   90.00
#
_symmetry.space_group_name_H-M   'P 1'
#
loop_
_entity.id
_entity.type
_entity.pdbx_description
1 polymer ?
#
loop_
_entity_poly.entity_id
_entity_poly.type
_entity_poly.pdbx_seq_one_letter_code
_entity_poly.pdbx_strand_id
1 'polypeptide(L)'
;MPKTHRQPLQSVNPSPLTKGVRILGINYGFISTSGSMLADPDYFLPGEIYSQFTNWGSIEAIDSGLQMDTQLLLEEAPKAHYSIDVTERTLMIKGDLKRLEQQVQDRRWAILGNQGIWFRFALATQERHGIFAFHAAS
;
A
#
# COMPACT_ATOMS: atom_id res chain seq x y z
N MET A 1 -51.02 11.38 -13.88
CA MET A 1 -49.78 11.67 -13.14
C MET A 1 -48.71 10.67 -13.56
N PRO A 2 -47.58 11.10 -14.15
CA PRO A 2 -46.56 10.18 -14.62
C PRO A 2 -45.68 9.71 -13.44
N LYS A 3 -45.51 8.39 -13.32
CA LYS A 3 -44.60 7.77 -12.35
C LYS A 3 -43.17 7.90 -12.86
N THR A 4 -42.38 8.76 -12.24
CA THR A 4 -40.93 8.86 -12.48
C THR A 4 -40.23 7.62 -11.92
N HIS A 5 -39.85 6.70 -12.80
CA HIS A 5 -38.87 5.66 -12.46
C HIS A 5 -37.51 6.32 -12.24
N ARG A 6 -37.09 6.44 -10.97
CA ARG A 6 -35.69 6.69 -10.64
C ARG A 6 -34.91 5.40 -10.94
N GLN A 7 -34.06 5.43 -11.96
CA GLN A 7 -33.04 4.40 -12.13
C GLN A 7 -32.11 4.42 -10.91
N PRO A 8 -31.69 3.26 -10.39
CA PRO A 8 -30.70 3.23 -9.32
C PRO A 8 -29.38 3.80 -9.85
N LEU A 9 -28.80 4.74 -9.09
CA LEU A 9 -27.45 5.23 -9.32
C LEU A 9 -26.51 4.01 -9.38
N GLN A 10 -25.98 3.73 -10.56
CA GLN A 10 -24.86 2.80 -10.69
C GLN A 10 -23.73 3.36 -9.83
N SER A 11 -23.31 2.59 -8.82
CA SER A 11 -22.14 2.93 -8.02
C SER A 11 -20.95 2.98 -8.97
N VAL A 12 -20.48 4.19 -9.27
CA VAL A 12 -19.21 4.40 -9.96
C VAL A 12 -18.14 3.85 -9.02
N ASN A 13 -17.66 2.63 -9.29
CA ASN A 13 -16.46 2.14 -8.63
C ASN A 13 -15.32 3.04 -9.12
N PRO A 14 -14.68 3.85 -8.25
CA PRO A 14 -13.54 4.64 -8.67
C PRO A 14 -12.47 3.68 -9.20
N SER A 15 -11.84 4.04 -10.32
CA SER A 15 -10.69 3.28 -10.81
C SER A 15 -9.64 3.19 -9.71
N PRO A 16 -9.02 2.02 -9.48
CA PRO A 16 -8.06 1.85 -8.41
C PRO A 16 -6.90 2.83 -8.60
N LEU A 17 -6.46 3.45 -7.50
CA LEU A 17 -5.29 4.32 -7.54
C LEU A 17 -4.06 3.43 -7.65
N THR A 18 -3.17 3.77 -8.58
CA THR A 18 -1.91 3.06 -8.78
C THR A 18 -0.74 3.99 -8.51
N LYS A 19 0.31 3.46 -7.87
CA LYS A 19 1.56 4.15 -7.61
C LYS A 19 2.71 3.18 -7.85
N GLY A 20 3.75 3.63 -8.53
CA GLY A 20 4.99 2.87 -8.68
C GLY A 20 6.10 3.54 -7.88
N VAL A 21 6.91 2.75 -7.17
CA VAL A 21 8.18 3.23 -6.62
C VAL A 21 9.31 2.26 -6.94
N ARG A 22 10.54 2.75 -7.02
CA ARG A 22 11.75 1.95 -7.06
C ARG A 22 12.59 2.17 -5.82
N ILE A 23 13.00 1.07 -5.19
CA ILE A 23 13.84 1.07 -4.01
C ILE A 23 14.94 0.04 -4.25
N LEU A 24 16.21 0.47 -4.16
CA LEU A 24 17.38 -0.38 -4.37
C LEU A 24 17.33 -1.18 -5.70
N GLY A 25 16.77 -0.59 -6.75
CA GLY A 25 16.65 -1.22 -8.07
C GLY A 25 15.42 -2.12 -8.27
N ILE A 26 14.62 -2.37 -7.23
CA ILE A 26 13.40 -3.19 -7.30
C ILE A 26 12.18 -2.29 -7.53
N ASN A 27 11.35 -2.64 -8.50
CA ASN A 27 10.12 -1.94 -8.85
C ASN A 27 8.93 -2.49 -8.04
N TYR A 28 8.30 -1.64 -7.25
CA TYR A 28 7.16 -1.98 -6.41
C TYR A 28 5.90 -1.25 -6.88
N GLY A 29 4.85 -2.02 -7.17
CA GLY A 29 3.55 -1.50 -7.53
C GLY A 29 2.62 -1.43 -6.31
N PHE A 30 1.89 -0.34 -6.17
CA PHE A 30 0.84 -0.19 -5.18
C PHE A 30 -0.48 0.01 -5.90
N ILE A 31 -1.48 -0.78 -5.53
CA ILE A 31 -2.83 -0.71 -6.08
C ILE A 31 -3.79 -0.63 -4.90
N SER A 32 -4.66 0.38 -4.90
CA SER A 32 -5.66 0.53 -3.85
C SER A 32 -7.04 0.81 -4.43
N THR A 33 -8.05 0.09 -3.95
CA THR A 33 -9.46 0.43 -4.24
C THR A 33 -9.92 1.69 -3.49
N SER A 34 -9.14 2.14 -2.51
CA SER A 34 -9.31 3.42 -1.83
C SER A 34 -8.12 4.35 -2.09
N GLY A 35 -8.33 5.36 -2.94
CA GLY A 35 -7.27 6.29 -3.33
C GLY A 35 -6.58 7.03 -2.19
N SER A 36 -7.24 7.21 -1.03
CA SER A 36 -6.70 8.00 0.09
C SER A 36 -5.46 7.39 0.75
N MET A 37 -5.28 6.07 0.74
CA MET A 37 -4.14 5.43 1.42
C MET A 37 -2.81 5.62 0.69
N LEU A 38 -2.85 5.66 -0.64
CA LEU A 38 -1.65 5.85 -1.46
C LEU A 38 -1.33 7.34 -1.71
N ALA A 39 -2.30 8.21 -1.41
CA ALA A 39 -2.18 9.66 -1.54
C ALA A 39 -1.48 10.32 -0.36
N ASP A 40 -1.33 9.63 0.78
CA ASP A 40 -0.63 10.16 1.94
C ASP A 40 0.87 10.29 1.63
N PRO A 41 1.40 11.54 1.55
CA PRO A 41 2.79 11.76 1.21
C PRO A 41 3.74 11.34 2.33
N ASP A 42 3.27 11.28 3.58
CA ASP A 42 4.11 11.07 4.77
C ASP A 42 4.81 9.71 4.76
N TYR A 43 4.20 8.69 4.14
CA TYR A 43 4.81 7.36 4.00
C TYR A 43 5.94 7.31 2.98
N PHE A 44 5.99 8.26 2.04
CA PHE A 44 6.89 8.24 0.88
C PHE A 44 7.69 9.53 0.70
N LEU A 45 7.75 10.40 1.72
CA LEU A 45 8.60 11.58 1.75
C LEU A 45 9.47 11.56 3.02
N PRO A 46 10.67 12.16 2.99
CA PRO A 46 11.47 12.35 4.19
C PRO A 46 10.79 13.34 5.15
N GLY A 47 11.05 13.18 6.46
CA GLY A 47 10.60 14.12 7.50
C GLY A 47 9.85 13.45 8.65
N GLU A 48 9.14 12.35 8.34
CA GLU A 48 8.32 11.64 9.32
C GLU A 48 9.01 10.38 9.85
N ILE A 49 8.94 10.15 11.17
CA ILE A 49 9.59 8.99 11.83
C ILE A 49 9.05 7.63 11.37
N TYR A 50 7.84 7.61 10.82
CA TYR A 50 7.17 6.42 10.28
C TYR A 50 7.30 6.30 8.76
N SER A 51 7.98 7.23 8.10
CA SER A 51 8.20 7.22 6.66
C SER A 51 9.11 6.07 6.24
N GLN A 52 8.87 5.51 5.06
CA GLN A 52 9.76 4.53 4.45
C GLN A 52 11.16 5.09 4.15
N PHE A 53 11.32 6.42 4.05
CA PHE A 53 12.64 7.07 3.92
C PHE A 53 13.55 6.84 5.15
N THR A 54 12.99 6.42 6.28
CA THR A 54 13.80 6.01 7.44
C THR A 54 14.43 4.62 7.27
N ASN A 55 13.86 3.78 6.40
CA ASN A 55 14.36 2.45 6.07
C ASN A 55 15.30 2.49 4.87
N TRP A 56 15.03 3.37 3.90
CA TRP A 56 15.80 3.49 2.66
C TRP A 56 16.20 4.95 2.44
N GLY A 57 17.50 5.18 2.20
CA GLY A 57 18.02 6.51 1.93
C GLY A 57 17.51 7.15 0.63
N SER A 58 16.88 6.36 -0.25
CA SER A 58 16.19 6.84 -1.46
C SER A 58 14.98 5.98 -1.82
N ILE A 59 13.95 6.66 -2.32
CA ILE A 59 12.76 6.05 -2.92
C ILE A 59 12.46 6.86 -4.18
N GLU A 60 12.49 6.22 -5.35
CA GLU A 60 12.23 6.87 -6.63
C GLU A 60 10.77 6.64 -7.03
N ALA A 61 10.04 7.69 -7.39
CA ALA A 61 8.73 7.50 -8.03
C ALA A 61 8.94 6.99 -9.48
N ILE A 62 8.18 5.98 -9.88
CA ILE A 62 8.21 5.42 -11.23
C ILE A 62 6.79 5.30 -11.81
N ASP A 63 6.68 5.21 -13.13
CA ASP A 63 5.40 4.97 -13.80
C ASP A 63 4.82 3.60 -13.40
N SER A 64 3.55 3.57 -12.97
CA SER A 64 2.84 2.35 -12.59
C SER A 64 2.53 1.43 -13.77
N GLY A 65 2.68 1.89 -15.00
CA GLY A 65 2.60 1.10 -16.23
C GLY A 65 3.86 0.26 -16.54
N LEU A 66 4.96 0.46 -15.80
CA LEU A 66 6.15 -0.37 -15.93
C LEU A 66 5.92 -1.78 -15.37
N GLN A 67 6.76 -2.73 -15.77
CA GLN A 67 6.79 -4.06 -15.16
C GLN A 67 7.26 -3.96 -13.70
N MET A 68 6.36 -4.31 -12.78
CA MET A 68 6.64 -4.37 -11.35
C MET A 68 7.21 -5.73 -10.97
N ASP A 69 8.21 -5.76 -10.10
CA ASP A 69 8.76 -6.99 -9.55
C ASP A 69 7.75 -7.61 -8.58
N THR A 70 7.16 -6.77 -7.73
CA THR A 70 6.10 -7.17 -6.78
C THR A 70 5.03 -6.09 -6.62
N GLN A 71 3.89 -6.46 -6.01
CA GLN A 71 2.74 -5.59 -5.84
C GLN A 71 2.15 -5.65 -4.42
N LEU A 72 1.78 -4.49 -3.90
CA LEU A 72 0.87 -4.33 -2.75
C LEU A 72 -0.53 -4.03 -3.26
N LEU A 73 -1.49 -4.87 -2.88
CA LEU A 73 -2.91 -4.72 -3.19
C LEU A 73 -3.68 -4.38 -1.91
N LEU A 74 -4.29 -3.19 -1.86
CA LEU A 74 -5.11 -2.73 -0.75
C LEU A 74 -6.59 -2.71 -1.19
N GLU A 75 -7.36 -3.67 -0.69
CA GLU A 75 -8.79 -3.76 -0.95
C GLU A 75 -9.59 -3.21 0.24
N GLU A 76 -10.02 -1.97 0.12
CA GLU A 76 -10.98 -1.37 1.05
C GLU A 76 -12.34 -2.08 0.95
N ALA A 77 -12.74 -2.71 2.04
CA ALA A 77 -13.97 -3.47 2.18
C ALA A 77 -14.57 -3.21 3.58
N PRO A 78 -15.33 -2.10 3.74
CA PRO A 78 -15.89 -1.73 5.03
C PRO A 78 -16.76 -2.85 5.60
N LYS A 79 -16.61 -3.13 6.90
CA LYS A 79 -17.31 -4.21 7.64
C LYS A 79 -16.95 -5.65 7.22
N ALA A 80 -16.02 -5.85 6.27
CA ALA A 80 -15.48 -7.16 5.99
C ALA A 80 -14.46 -7.58 7.06
N HIS A 81 -14.25 -8.89 7.21
CA HIS A 81 -13.13 -9.39 8.00
C HIS A 81 -11.80 -9.00 7.34
N TYR A 82 -10.80 -8.69 8.18
CA TYR A 82 -9.46 -8.48 7.69
C TYR A 82 -8.89 -9.80 7.17
N SER A 83 -8.26 -9.76 6.00
CA SER A 83 -7.51 -10.88 5.45
C SER A 83 -6.22 -10.41 4.82
N ILE A 84 -5.19 -11.24 4.94
CA ILE A 84 -3.88 -11.04 4.31
C ILE A 84 -3.60 -12.27 3.47
N ASP A 85 -3.24 -12.05 2.20
CA ASP A 85 -2.74 -13.09 1.30
C ASP A 85 -1.33 -12.67 0.83
N VAL A 86 -0.39 -13.61 0.87
CA VAL A 86 1.01 -13.36 0.54
C VAL A 86 1.50 -14.43 -0.42
N THR A 87 2.03 -13.99 -1.55
CA THR A 87 2.80 -14.80 -2.50
C THR A 87 4.20 -14.21 -2.64
N GLU A 88 5.04 -14.82 -3.49
CA GLU A 88 6.37 -14.28 -3.78
C GLU A 88 6.33 -12.87 -4.42
N ARG A 89 5.26 -12.56 -5.16
CA ARG A 89 5.14 -11.32 -5.94
C ARG A 89 4.03 -10.39 -5.47
N THR A 90 3.18 -10.82 -4.54
CA THR A 90 2.01 -10.04 -4.14
C THR A 90 1.79 -10.11 -2.64
N LEU A 91 1.57 -8.94 -2.04
CA LEU A 91 0.96 -8.78 -0.72
C LEU A 91 -0.44 -8.19 -0.93
N MET A 92 -1.49 -8.91 -0.54
CA MET A 92 -2.86 -8.42 -0.59
C MET A 92 -3.40 -8.26 0.82
N ILE A 93 -3.99 -7.11 1.10
CA ILE A 93 -4.63 -6.79 2.37
C ILE A 93 -6.04 -6.32 2.07
N LYS A 94 -7.02 -6.93 2.72
CA LYS A 94 -8.44 -6.61 2.56
C LYS A 94 -9.07 -6.34 3.91
N GLY A 95 -9.99 -5.38 3.97
CA GLY A 95 -10.80 -5.08 5.15
C GLY A 95 -11.16 -3.60 5.26
N ASP A 96 -11.56 -3.17 6.46
CA ASP A 96 -11.86 -1.77 6.78
C ASP A 96 -10.54 -0.99 7.02
N LEU A 97 -9.73 -0.89 5.98
CA LEU A 97 -8.34 -0.44 6.05
C LEU A 97 -8.25 1.05 6.42
N LYS A 98 -9.18 1.88 5.96
CA LYS A 98 -9.28 3.29 6.40
C LYS A 98 -9.43 3.39 7.91
N ARG A 99 -10.34 2.61 8.49
CA ARG A 99 -10.54 2.61 9.94
C ARG A 99 -9.31 2.07 10.65
N LEU A 100 -8.67 1.04 10.11
CA LEU A 100 -7.42 0.50 10.65
C LEU A 100 -6.33 1.57 10.73
N GLU A 101 -6.10 2.31 9.63
CA GLU A 101 -5.10 3.38 9.55
C GLU A 101 -5.43 4.56 10.48
N GLN A 102 -6.71 4.91 10.64
CA GLN A 102 -7.13 6.00 11.55
C GLN A 102 -7.03 5.64 13.03
N GLN A 103 -7.09 4.35 13.36
CA GLN A 103 -7.08 3.86 14.74
C GLN A 103 -5.68 3.41 15.20
N VAL A 104 -4.68 3.42 14.32
CA VAL A 104 -3.31 3.07 14.68
C VAL A 104 -2.76 4.11 15.67
N GLN A 105 -2.34 3.65 16.84
CA GLN A 105 -1.76 4.53 17.87
C GLN A 105 -0.35 5.00 17.49
N ASP A 106 0.40 4.12 16.83
CA ASP A 106 1.76 4.39 16.37
C ASP A 106 1.84 4.14 14.87
N ARG A 107 1.95 5.22 14.09
CA ARG A 107 1.98 5.18 12.61
C ARG A 107 3.16 4.39 12.06
N ARG A 108 4.20 4.10 12.86
CA ARG A 108 5.28 3.19 12.43
C ARG A 108 4.74 1.79 12.10
N TRP A 109 3.69 1.36 12.80
CA TRP A 109 3.03 0.06 12.62
C TRP A 109 1.83 0.08 11.67
N ALA A 110 1.54 1.24 11.06
CA ALA A 110 0.55 1.34 9.99
C ALA A 110 0.92 0.42 8.81
N ILE A 111 -0.02 0.13 7.91
CA ILE A 111 0.20 -0.76 6.76
C ILE A 111 1.45 -0.34 5.97
N LEU A 112 1.55 0.96 5.69
CA LEU A 112 2.65 1.60 4.96
C LEU A 112 3.69 2.26 5.89
N GLY A 113 3.59 2.06 7.20
CA GLY A 113 4.57 2.55 8.16
C GLY A 113 5.91 1.81 8.03
N ASN A 114 6.99 2.44 8.48
CA ASN A 114 8.35 1.90 8.40
C ASN A 114 8.59 0.60 9.20
N GLN A 115 7.69 0.22 10.11
CA GLN A 115 7.67 -1.08 10.81
C GLN A 115 6.45 -1.93 10.41
N GLY A 116 5.67 -1.44 9.45
CA GLY A 116 4.44 -2.02 8.95
C GLY A 116 4.64 -3.31 8.15
N ILE A 117 3.53 -3.96 7.82
CA ILE A 117 3.54 -5.20 7.04
C ILE A 117 4.12 -5.00 5.64
N TRP A 118 3.92 -3.82 5.03
CA TRP A 118 4.55 -3.50 3.75
C TRP A 118 6.08 -3.58 3.84
N PHE A 119 6.67 -2.94 4.84
CA PHE A 119 8.12 -2.96 5.04
C PHE A 119 8.66 -4.39 5.16
N ARG A 120 7.99 -5.25 5.93
CA ARG A 120 8.37 -6.66 6.10
C ARG A 120 8.34 -7.42 4.77
N PHE A 121 7.32 -7.18 3.94
CA PHE A 121 7.24 -7.77 2.61
C PHE A 121 8.33 -7.23 1.66
N ALA A 122 8.63 -5.94 1.74
CA ALA A 122 9.70 -5.31 0.96
C ALA A 122 11.08 -5.89 1.32
N LEU A 123 11.36 -6.13 2.60
CA LEU A 123 12.58 -6.83 3.07
C LEU A 123 12.66 -8.24 2.50
N ALA A 124 11.60 -9.05 2.63
CA ALA A 124 11.60 -10.40 2.08
C ALA A 124 11.78 -10.40 0.55
N THR A 125 11.25 -9.39 -0.14
CA THR A 125 11.48 -9.20 -1.58
C THR A 125 12.95 -8.88 -1.88
N GLN A 126 13.56 -7.97 -1.11
CA GLN A 126 14.97 -7.60 -1.25
C GLN A 126 15.89 -8.81 -1.06
N GLU A 127 15.64 -9.63 -0.04
CA GLU A 127 16.42 -10.86 0.21
C GLU A 127 16.36 -11.82 -0.98
N ARG A 128 15.19 -12.00 -1.61
CA ARG A 128 15.05 -12.82 -2.83
C ARG A 128 15.82 -12.26 -4.02
N HIS A 129 16.09 -10.95 -4.04
CA HIS A 129 16.91 -10.28 -5.04
C HIS A 129 18.40 -10.19 -4.64
N GLY A 130 18.81 -10.88 -3.56
CA GLY A 130 20.20 -10.89 -3.08
C GLY A 130 20.60 -9.63 -2.30
N ILE A 131 19.63 -8.80 -1.91
CA ILE A 131 19.84 -7.59 -1.12
C ILE A 131 19.50 -7.91 0.34
N PHE A 132 20.53 -8.00 1.18
CA PHE A 132 20.37 -8.29 2.60
C PHE A 132 20.51 -7.00 3.42
N ALA A 133 19.42 -6.55 4.02
CA ALA A 133 19.44 -5.42 4.94
C ALA A 133 19.52 -5.93 6.37
N PHE A 134 20.64 -5.69 7.05
CA PHE A 134 20.80 -5.96 8.49
C PHE A 134 20.25 -4.82 9.36
N HIS A 135 19.25 -4.09 8.85
CA HIS A 135 18.52 -3.16 9.70
C HIS A 135 17.86 -3.96 10.81
N ALA A 136 18.04 -3.51 12.05
CA ALA A 136 17.30 -4.05 13.19
C ALA A 136 15.82 -3.72 12.99
N ALA A 137 15.11 -4.56 12.22
CA ALA A 137 13.67 -4.59 12.22
C ALA A 137 13.26 -5.16 13.58
N SER A 138 12.97 -4.27 14.53
CA SER A 138 12.48 -4.62 15.88
C SER A 138 11.06 -5.17 15.86
#